data_AF-A0A943S4Y2-F1
#
_entry.id   AF-A0A943S4Y2-F1
#
_cell.length_a   1.000
_cell.length_b   1.000
_cell.length_c   1.000
_cell.angle_alpha   90.00
_cell.angle_beta   90.00
_cell.angle_gamma   90.00
#
_symmetry.space_group_name_H-M   'P 1'
#
loop_
_entity.id
_entity.type
_entity.pdbx_description
1 polymer ?
#
loop_
_entity_poly.entity_id
_entity_poly.type
_entity_poly.pdbx_seq_one_letter_code
_entity_poly.pdbx_strand_id
1 'polypeptide(L)' 'MPSIDFSKIAEMLESSTDFSLSESQYKKLTGRTMPKDISYLIHKSAVAKFAESKGLKIHVQEKTITFEKSK' A
#
# COMPACT_ATOMS: atom_id res chain seq x y z
N MET A 1 4.31 -21.76 0.01
CA MET A 1 4.21 -20.41 0.61
C MET A 1 2.78 -19.92 0.43
N PRO A 2 2.10 -19.39 1.45
CA PRO A 2 0.75 -18.85 1.26
C PRO A 2 0.83 -17.61 0.37
N SER A 3 0.18 -17.67 -0.80
CA SER A 3 0.01 -16.55 -1.72
C SER A 3 -0.83 -15.47 -1.05
N ILE A 4 -0.42 -14.21 -1.18
CA ILE A 4 -1.24 -13.09 -0.76
C ILE A 4 -2.36 -12.94 -1.80
N ASP A 5 -3.60 -12.92 -1.33
CA ASP A 5 -4.74 -12.67 -2.19
C ASP A 5 -4.89 -11.16 -2.44
N PHE A 6 -4.72 -10.76 -3.70
CA PHE A 6 -4.87 -9.39 -4.15
C PHE A 6 -6.19 -9.13 -4.88
N SER A 7 -7.11 -10.11 -4.94
CA SER A 7 -8.35 -10.02 -5.72
C SER A 7 -9.20 -8.81 -5.33
N LYS A 8 -9.35 -8.54 -4.03
CA LYS A 8 -10.07 -7.34 -3.54
C LYS A 8 -9.38 -6.03 -3.90
N ILE A 9 -8.05 -6.02 -3.95
CA ILE A 9 -7.29 -4.83 -4.36
C ILE A 9 -7.43 -4.63 -5.88
N ALA A 10 -7.50 -5.72 -6.65
CA ALA A 10 -7.80 -5.66 -8.09
C ALA A 10 -9.21 -5.11 -8.37
N GLU A 11 -10.23 -5.56 -7.66
CA GLU A 11 -11.60 -5.04 -7.77
C GLU A 11 -11.66 -3.53 -7.46
N MET A 12 -10.96 -3.09 -6.40
CA MET A 12 -10.89 -1.66 -6.06
C MET A 12 -10.21 -0.84 -7.16
N LEU A 13 -9.16 -1.38 -7.79
CA LEU A 13 -8.47 -0.76 -8.91
C LEU A 13 -9.31 -0.66 -10.18
N GLU A 14 -10.16 -1.64 -10.44
CA GLU A 14 -11.10 -1.59 -11.57
C GLU A 14 -12.19 -0.54 -11.35
N SER A 15 -12.53 -0.23 -10.09
CA SER A 15 -13.52 0.78 -9.75
C SER A 15 -13.01 2.23 -9.73
N SER A 16 -11.70 2.45 -9.53
CA SER A 16 -11.08 3.78 -9.48
C SER A 16 -9.57 3.71 -9.78
N THR A 17 -9.07 4.67 -10.56
CA THR A 17 -7.67 4.72 -11.00
C THR A 17 -6.71 5.09 -9.87
N ASP A 18 -7.16 5.90 -8.91
CA ASP A 18 -6.40 6.31 -7.74
C ASP A 18 -7.11 5.86 -6.46
N PHE A 19 -6.43 5.09 -5.61
CA PHE A 19 -6.93 4.70 -4.30
C PHE A 19 -5.77 4.56 -3.30
N SER A 20 -6.05 4.80 -2.02
CA SER A 20 -5.08 4.73 -0.92
C SER A 20 -5.52 3.71 0.12
N LEU A 21 -4.57 2.96 0.65
CA LEU A 21 -4.81 1.99 1.73
C LEU A 21 -4.07 2.43 2.99
N SER A 22 -4.81 2.54 4.10
CA SER A 22 -4.21 2.60 5.42
C SER A 22 -3.60 1.25 5.83
N GLU A 23 -2.70 1.24 6.82
CA GLU A 23 -2.12 0.00 7.37
C GLU A 23 -3.19 -1.02 7.82
N SER A 24 -4.27 -0.55 8.43
CA SER A 24 -5.37 -1.40 8.89
C SER A 24 -6.14 -2.01 7.71
N GLN A 25 -6.41 -1.24 6.65
CA GLN A 25 -7.03 -1.73 5.43
C GLN A 25 -6.12 -2.73 4.71
N TYR A 26 -4.82 -2.44 4.59
CA TYR A 26 -3.85 -3.35 4.00
C TYR A 26 -3.83 -4.69 4.74
N LYS A 27 -3.82 -4.67 6.08
CA LYS A 27 -3.89 -5.89 6.89
C LYS A 27 -5.19 -6.66 6.71
N LYS A 28 -6.33 -5.96 6.61
CA LYS A 28 -7.65 -6.58 6.38
C LYS A 28 -7.76 -7.22 4.99
N LEU A 29 -7.14 -6.62 3.98
CA LEU A 29 -7.20 -7.09 2.59
C LEU A 29 -6.20 -8.21 2.31
N THR A 30 -4.94 -8.03 2.72
CA THR A 30 -3.85 -8.97 2.42
C THR A 30 -3.65 -10.04 3.50
N GLY A 31 -4.30 -9.89 4.66
CA GLY A 31 -4.08 -10.72 5.85
C GLY A 31 -2.72 -10.50 6.52
N ARG A 32 -1.88 -9.59 6.01
CA ARG A 32 -0.52 -9.36 6.49
C ARG A 32 -0.31 -7.94 6.97
N THR A 33 0.54 -7.77 7.98
CA THR A 33 0.97 -6.45 8.42
C THR A 33 1.71 -5.74 7.29
N MET A 34 1.42 -4.45 7.10
CA MET A 34 2.14 -3.62 6.14
C MET A 34 3.63 -3.59 6.50
N PRO A 35 4.54 -3.89 5.55
CA PRO A 35 5.97 -3.74 5.77
C PRO A 35 6.32 -2.31 6.23
N LYS A 36 7.14 -2.20 7.28
CA LYS A 36 7.64 -0.91 7.78
C LYS A 36 8.69 -0.30 6.87
N ASP A 37 9.43 -1.15 6.15
CA ASP A 37 10.44 -0.71 5.20
C ASP A 37 9.76 -0.24 3.91
N ILE A 38 9.83 1.06 3.66
CA ILE A 38 9.22 1.72 2.51
C ILE A 38 9.86 1.26 1.21
N SER A 39 11.20 1.10 1.18
CA SER A 39 11.90 0.64 -0.01
C SER A 39 11.48 -0.78 -0.38
N TYR A 40 11.35 -1.65 0.63
CA TYR A 40 10.78 -2.98 0.43
C TYR A 40 9.32 -2.89 -0.06
N LEU A 41 8.51 -2.03 0.55
CA LEU A 41 7.10 -1.88 0.20
C LEU A 41 6.90 -1.44 -1.25
N ILE A 42 7.75 -0.52 -1.74
CA ILE A 42 7.67 0.06 -3.09
C ILE A 42 8.29 -0.84 -4.15
N HIS A 43 9.37 -1.58 -3.84
CA HIS A 43 10.16 -2.28 -4.86
C HIS A 43 10.15 -3.80 -4.78
N LYS A 44 9.99 -4.39 -3.59
CA LYS A 44 10.20 -5.83 -3.36
C LYS A 44 8.97 -6.59 -2.87
N SER A 45 8.01 -5.86 -2.32
CA SER A 45 6.81 -6.45 -1.73
C SER A 45 5.92 -7.09 -2.78
N ALA A 46 5.04 -7.98 -2.34
CA ALA A 46 4.07 -8.59 -3.23
C ALA A 46 3.08 -7.55 -3.80
N VAL A 47 2.76 -6.48 -3.05
CA VAL A 47 1.93 -5.39 -3.56
C VAL A 47 2.68 -4.56 -4.61
N ALA A 48 4.01 -4.39 -4.49
CA ALA A 48 4.84 -3.76 -5.51
C ALA A 48 4.79 -4.53 -6.83
N LYS A 49 5.00 -5.84 -6.79
CA LYS A 49 4.92 -6.70 -7.99
C LYS A 49 3.52 -6.66 -8.61
N PHE A 50 2.49 -6.65 -7.78
CA PHE A 50 1.11 -6.53 -8.23
C PHE A 50 0.85 -5.17 -8.91
N ALA A 51 1.28 -4.07 -8.30
CA ALA A 51 1.16 -2.73 -8.88
C ALA A 51 1.92 -2.62 -10.21
N GLU A 52 3.15 -3.13 -10.28
CA GLU A 52 3.96 -3.15 -11.50
C GLU A 52 3.28 -3.93 -12.63
N SER A 53 2.70 -5.10 -12.33
CA SER A 53 1.94 -5.88 -13.32
C SER A 53 0.70 -5.18 -13.89
N LYS A 54 0.22 -4.14 -13.20
CA LYS A 54 -0.93 -3.31 -13.58
C LYS A 54 -0.51 -1.93 -14.12
N GLY A 55 0.80 -1.65 -14.22
CA GLY A 55 1.32 -0.36 -14.68
C GLY A 55 1.16 0.78 -13.66
N LEU A 56 0.98 0.45 -12.37
CA LEU A 56 0.73 1.40 -11.29
C LEU A 56 2.00 1.69 -10.49
N LYS A 57 2.10 2.90 -9.93
CA LYS A 57 3.19 3.31 -9.04
C LYS A 57 2.70 3.41 -7.60
N ILE A 58 3.40 2.76 -6.67
CA ILE A 58 3.11 2.88 -5.25
C ILE A 58 3.77 4.14 -4.69
N HIS A 59 2.97 5.00 -4.06
CA HIS A 59 3.46 6.11 -3.24
C HIS A 59 3.10 5.87 -1.78
N VAL A 60 4.08 6.02 -0.90
CA VAL A 60 3.90 5.89 0.55
C VAL A 60 4.01 7.28 1.17
N GLN A 61 2.93 7.76 1.78
CA GLN A 61 2.94 9.00 2.56
C GLN A 61 3.15 8.65 4.04
N GLU A 62 4.28 9.06 4.60
CA GLU A 62 4.56 8.90 6.03
C GLU A 62 3.68 9.85 6.85
N LYS A 63 3.24 9.42 8.03
CA LYS A 63 2.54 10.29 8.99
C LYS A 63 3.57 11.24 9.62
N THR A 64 3.73 12.43 9.07
CA THR A 64 4.56 13.47 9.66
C THR A 64 3.72 14.34 10.60
N ILE A 65 4.10 14.42 11.87
CA ILE A 65 3.54 15.41 12.81
C ILE A 65 4.54 16.55 12.92
N THR A 66 4.15 17.73 12.44
CA THR A 66 4.95 18.95 12.55
C THR A 66 4.37 19.84 13.65
N PHE A 67 5.21 20.23 14.60
CA PHE A 67 4.86 21.21 15.63
C PHE A 67 5.58 22.51 15.33
N GLU A 68 4.84 23.61 15.16
CA GLU A 68 5.40 24.94 15.03
C GLU A 68 5.19 25.72 16.33
N LYS A 69 6.16 26.54 16.73
CA LYS A 69 6.00 27.44 17.88
C LYS A 69 4.97 28.50 17.53
N SER A 70 3.87 28.55 18.28
CA SER A 70 3.04 29.76 18.33
C SER A 70 3.92 30.88 18.88
N LYS A 71 4.19 31.89 18.06
CA LYS A 71 4.57 33.21 18.57
C LYS A 71 3.39 33.85 19.29
#